data_AF-A0A497KIA4-F1
#
_entry.id   AF-A0A497KIA4-F1
#
_cell.length_a   1.000
_cell.length_b   1.000
_cell.length_c   1.000
_cell.angle_alpha   90.00
_cell.angle_beta   90.00
_cell.angle_gamma   90.00
#
_symmetry.space_group_name_H-M   'P 1'
#
loop_
_entity.id
_entity.type
_entity.pdbx_description
1 polymer ?
#
loop_
_entity_poly.entity_id
_entity_poly.type
_entity_poly.pdbx_seq_one_letter_code
_entity_poly.pdbx_strand_id
1 'polypeptide(L)'
;MKLVTFKVHTEERIGALHDGKVVDLNSAYALKLKEEGVLAPRRKADALIPACMIGFLEGGEESLTAAYKALAYAKANPDAVGLDEESIIMDTETAKLQAPVPSPGKLYCVAVNFYDHATERIKDPEARQKEIDRLKSLKLDVPDVFQKPPGLVVGPRDPLIKVKATEKMDYECELAVVIGKEGKYIPKEKAYNYIAGYTIVIDVSARDQGFPQDVDFRIFKGDINWTKGKGMDNAGPMGPCIVTSDEIKDPYNP
;
A
#
# COMPACT_ATOMS: atom_id res chain seq x y z
N MET A 1 4.24 12.53 -5.00
CA MET A 1 4.58 12.51 -3.57
C MET A 1 4.81 11.07 -3.06
N LYS A 2 5.65 10.88 -2.02
CA LYS A 2 5.74 9.63 -1.25
C LYS A 2 4.98 9.77 0.08
N LEU A 3 3.70 9.44 0.09
CA LEU A 3 2.82 9.55 1.26
C LEU A 3 3.09 8.42 2.27
N VAL A 4 3.11 8.75 3.56
CA VAL A 4 3.32 7.78 4.64
C VAL A 4 2.26 7.94 5.71
N THR A 5 1.92 6.84 6.37
CA THR A 5 1.34 6.86 7.71
C THR A 5 2.46 6.62 8.70
N PHE A 6 2.56 7.47 9.71
CA PHE A 6 3.57 7.34 10.75
C PHE A 6 2.95 7.53 12.12
N LYS A 7 3.64 7.01 13.12
CA LYS A 7 3.30 7.19 14.52
C LYS A 7 4.39 8.00 15.20
N VAL A 8 3.99 9.06 15.88
CA VAL A 8 4.85 9.84 16.79
C VAL A 8 4.23 9.79 18.18
N HIS A 9 4.99 9.32 19.16
CA HIS A 9 4.47 8.95 20.48
C HIS A 9 3.27 7.98 20.38
N THR A 10 2.06 8.44 20.72
CA THR A 10 0.82 7.67 20.65
C THR A 10 -0.07 8.02 19.46
N GLU A 11 0.29 9.05 18.69
CA GLU A 11 -0.55 9.61 17.62
C GLU A 11 -0.16 9.05 16.25
N GLU A 12 -1.15 8.55 15.52
CA GLU A 12 -1.01 8.25 14.10
C GLU A 12 -1.29 9.50 13.27
N ARG A 13 -0.47 9.74 12.24
CA ARG A 13 -0.53 10.93 11.39
C ARG A 13 -0.15 10.59 9.96
N ILE A 14 -0.49 11.49 9.04
CA ILE A 14 -0.08 11.40 7.63
C ILE A 14 1.10 12.33 7.39
N GLY A 15 2.10 11.79 6.71
CA GLY A 15 3.30 12.52 6.33
C GLY A 15 3.69 12.30 4.88
N ALA A 16 4.80 12.93 4.49
CA ALA A 16 5.52 12.62 3.26
C ALA A 16 6.96 12.27 3.55
N LEU A 17 7.47 11.22 2.90
CA LEU A 17 8.88 10.86 2.96
C LEU A 17 9.68 11.74 1.99
N HIS A 18 10.65 12.48 2.50
CA HIS A 18 11.56 13.32 1.73
C HIS A 18 12.96 13.29 2.35
N ASP A 19 13.97 12.97 1.52
CA ASP A 19 15.38 12.93 1.92
C ASP A 19 15.66 12.10 3.19
N GLY A 20 14.98 10.95 3.29
CA GLY A 20 15.09 10.03 4.43
C GLY A 20 14.34 10.46 5.69
N LYS A 21 13.66 11.61 5.66
CA LYS A 21 12.88 12.17 6.77
C LYS A 21 11.39 12.13 6.50
N VAL A 22 10.60 12.17 7.56
CA VAL A 22 9.14 12.30 7.54
C VAL A 22 8.77 13.76 7.76
N VAL A 23 8.03 14.32 6.81
CA VAL A 23 7.37 15.62 6.95
C VAL A 23 5.95 15.39 7.46
N ASP A 24 5.59 15.92 8.63
CA ASP A 24 4.21 15.97 9.13
C ASP A 24 3.40 16.97 8.31
N LEU A 25 2.58 16.43 7.40
CA LEU A 25 1.85 17.25 6.43
C LEU A 25 0.77 18.09 7.10
N ASN A 26 0.11 17.58 8.14
CA ASN A 26 -0.92 18.34 8.85
C ASN A 26 -0.29 19.54 9.58
N SER A 27 0.78 19.31 10.36
CA SER A 27 1.45 20.37 11.11
C SER A 27 2.07 21.44 10.19
N ALA A 28 2.72 21.01 9.11
CA ALA A 28 3.25 21.91 8.09
C ALA A 28 2.15 22.77 7.47
N TYR A 29 1.01 22.16 7.12
CA TYR A 29 -0.09 22.88 6.49
C TYR A 29 -0.78 23.86 7.45
N ALA A 30 -0.98 23.45 8.71
CA ALA A 30 -1.53 24.31 9.75
C ALA A 30 -0.65 25.55 9.98
N LEU A 31 0.68 25.39 10.03
CA LEU A 31 1.59 26.52 10.14
C LEU A 31 1.52 27.44 8.93
N LYS A 32 1.56 26.88 7.72
CA LYS A 32 1.39 27.64 6.48
C LYS A 32 0.09 28.48 6.49
N LEU A 33 -1.02 27.87 6.88
CA LEU A 33 -2.31 28.56 6.94
C LEU A 33 -2.31 29.70 7.97
N LYS A 34 -1.63 29.53 9.12
CA LYS A 34 -1.50 30.59 10.13
C LYS A 34 -0.75 31.80 9.57
N GLU A 35 0.35 31.57 8.86
CA GLU A 35 1.14 32.64 8.24
C GLU A 35 0.39 33.36 7.12
N GLU A 36 -0.51 32.67 6.43
CA GLU A 36 -1.44 33.26 5.45
C GLU A 36 -2.61 34.02 6.12
N GLY A 37 -2.64 34.13 7.44
CA GLY A 37 -3.70 34.84 8.18
C GLY A 37 -5.03 34.09 8.23
N VAL A 38 -5.03 32.79 7.96
CA VAL A 38 -6.26 31.99 7.92
C VAL A 38 -6.73 31.68 9.34
N LEU A 39 -8.00 31.97 9.62
CA LEU A 39 -8.62 31.64 10.91
C LEU A 39 -8.76 30.12 11.11
N ALA A 40 -8.55 29.69 12.36
CA ALA A 40 -8.60 28.28 12.79
C ALA A 40 -7.74 27.34 11.91
N PRO A 41 -6.44 27.61 11.76
CA PRO A 41 -5.56 26.90 10.80
C PRO A 41 -5.48 25.40 11.06
N ARG A 42 -5.40 24.98 12.33
CA ARG A 42 -5.37 23.55 12.71
C ARG A 42 -6.63 22.81 12.25
N ARG A 43 -7.82 23.34 12.55
CA ARG A 43 -9.10 22.71 12.13
C ARG A 43 -9.21 22.55 10.62
N LYS A 44 -8.71 23.52 9.85
CA LYS A 44 -8.69 23.44 8.39
C LYS A 44 -7.69 22.42 7.88
N ALA A 45 -6.52 22.33 8.52
CA ALA A 45 -5.55 21.28 8.23
C ALA A 45 -6.12 19.89 8.55
N ASP A 46 -6.81 19.71 9.68
CA ASP A 46 -7.44 18.44 10.06
C ASP A 46 -8.50 17.97 9.06
N ALA A 47 -9.24 18.92 8.46
CA ALA A 47 -10.25 18.61 7.47
C ALA A 47 -9.66 18.12 6.14
N LEU A 48 -8.50 18.66 5.72
CA LEU A 48 -7.88 18.35 4.43
C LEU A 48 -6.78 17.28 4.54
N ILE A 49 -6.11 17.20 5.68
CA ILE A 49 -5.03 16.27 5.97
C ILE A 49 -5.34 15.60 7.33
N PRO A 50 -6.37 14.74 7.39
CA PRO A 50 -6.72 14.03 8.61
C PRO A 50 -5.62 13.04 8.99
N ALA A 51 -5.68 12.51 10.22
CA ALA A 51 -4.77 11.47 10.68
C ALA A 51 -4.93 10.13 9.93
N CYS A 52 -6.14 9.83 9.47
CA CYS A 52 -6.48 8.55 8.83
C CYS A 52 -6.22 8.61 7.31
N MET A 53 -5.37 7.72 6.79
CA MET A 53 -5.06 7.65 5.35
C MET A 53 -6.31 7.43 4.49
N ILE A 54 -7.27 6.62 4.94
CA ILE A 54 -8.50 6.39 4.17
C ILE A 54 -9.28 7.70 4.02
N GLY A 55 -9.47 8.44 5.12
CA GLY A 55 -10.13 9.75 5.07
C GLY A 55 -9.39 10.78 4.21
N PHE A 56 -8.05 10.72 4.20
CA PHE A 56 -7.25 11.55 3.30
C PHE A 56 -7.44 11.20 1.82
N LEU A 57 -7.48 9.90 1.49
CA LEU A 57 -7.72 9.42 0.12
C LEU A 57 -9.15 9.79 -0.34
N GLU A 58 -10.14 9.69 0.54
CA GLU A 58 -11.52 10.12 0.29
C GLU A 58 -11.63 11.63 -0.01
N GLY A 59 -10.77 12.45 0.60
CA GLY A 59 -10.67 13.89 0.31
C GLY A 59 -10.09 14.23 -1.07
N GLY A 60 -9.54 13.24 -1.78
CA GLY A 60 -9.19 13.33 -3.19
C GLY A 60 -8.22 14.47 -3.52
N GLU A 61 -8.54 15.23 -4.57
CA GLU A 61 -7.66 16.28 -5.13
C GLU A 61 -7.44 17.45 -4.15
N GLU A 62 -8.43 17.78 -3.33
CA GLU A 62 -8.31 18.87 -2.34
C GLU A 62 -7.29 18.52 -1.25
N SER A 63 -7.42 17.31 -0.69
CA SER A 63 -6.47 16.76 0.28
C SER A 63 -5.07 16.61 -0.29
N LEU A 64 -4.94 16.09 -1.51
CA LEU A 64 -3.66 15.94 -2.18
C LEU A 64 -3.00 17.30 -2.46
N THR A 65 -3.78 18.30 -2.90
CA THR A 65 -3.29 19.67 -3.12
C THR A 65 -2.80 20.31 -1.82
N ALA A 66 -3.54 20.13 -0.72
CA ALA A 66 -3.12 20.59 0.60
C ALA A 66 -1.80 19.93 1.04
N ALA A 67 -1.68 18.61 0.86
CA ALA A 67 -0.45 17.87 1.12
C ALA A 67 0.75 18.39 0.31
N TYR A 68 0.57 18.68 -0.99
CA TYR A 68 1.64 19.26 -1.82
C TYR A 68 2.08 20.64 -1.33
N LYS A 69 1.13 21.49 -0.94
CA LYS A 69 1.42 22.81 -0.35
C LYS A 69 2.18 22.67 0.98
N ALA A 70 1.76 21.72 1.82
CA ALA A 70 2.40 21.43 3.10
C ALA A 70 3.84 20.96 2.92
N LEU A 71 4.07 20.00 2.02
CA LEU A 71 5.39 19.48 1.71
C LEU A 71 6.31 20.57 1.14
N ALA A 72 5.82 21.38 0.20
CA ALA A 72 6.58 22.49 -0.37
C ALA A 72 6.95 23.52 0.70
N TYR A 73 6.03 23.82 1.62
CA TYR A 73 6.27 24.73 2.73
C TYR A 73 7.33 24.22 3.71
N ALA A 74 7.24 22.95 4.12
CA ALA A 74 8.23 22.34 5.01
C ALA A 74 9.63 22.32 4.38
N LYS A 75 9.73 22.04 3.07
CA LYS A 75 11.01 22.10 2.33
C LYS A 75 11.62 23.51 2.31
N ALA A 76 10.78 24.54 2.20
CA ALA A 76 11.25 25.93 2.18
C ALA A 76 11.63 26.44 3.59
N ASN A 77 11.13 25.80 4.65
CA ASN A 77 11.31 26.21 6.04
C ASN A 77 11.78 25.02 6.90
N PRO A 78 13.02 24.52 6.71
CA PRO A 78 13.49 23.29 7.35
C PRO A 78 13.57 23.36 8.89
N ASP A 79 13.71 24.56 9.43
CA ASP A 79 13.81 24.80 10.88
C ASP A 79 12.46 25.18 11.53
N ALA A 80 11.37 25.19 10.75
CA ALA A 80 10.05 25.53 11.28
C ALA A 80 9.52 24.46 12.23
N VAL A 81 8.85 24.92 13.28
CA VAL A 81 8.09 24.09 14.23
C VAL A 81 6.60 24.43 14.12
N GLY A 82 5.74 23.45 14.38
CA GLY A 82 4.30 23.59 14.25
C GLY A 82 3.69 24.56 15.27
N LEU A 83 2.35 24.67 15.26
CA LEU A 83 1.66 25.71 16.02
C LEU A 83 1.83 25.57 17.55
N ASP A 84 2.10 24.35 18.00
CA ASP A 84 2.27 23.96 19.39
C ASP A 84 3.74 23.53 19.65
N GLU A 85 4.68 24.08 18.88
CA GLU A 85 6.13 23.80 18.90
C GLU A 85 6.49 22.35 18.52
N GLU A 86 5.58 21.60 17.91
CA GLU A 86 5.85 20.24 17.45
C GLU A 86 6.79 20.19 16.25
N SER A 87 7.60 19.13 16.16
CA SER A 87 8.50 18.95 15.00
C SER A 87 7.71 18.67 13.72
N ILE A 88 7.96 19.47 12.68
CA ILE A 88 7.36 19.26 11.35
C ILE A 88 8.17 18.27 10.51
N ILE A 89 9.49 18.23 10.70
CA ILE A 89 10.39 17.33 9.97
C ILE A 89 11.09 16.43 11.00
N MET A 90 10.97 15.11 10.84
CA MET A 90 11.42 14.12 11.80
C MET A 90 12.20 13.00 11.12
N ASP A 91 13.19 12.44 11.80
CA ASP A 91 13.82 11.19 11.37
C ASP A 91 12.88 10.00 11.57
N THR A 92 13.04 8.93 10.77
CA THR A 92 12.18 7.73 10.85
C THR A 92 12.29 6.94 12.16
N GLU A 93 13.29 7.26 13.00
CA GLU A 93 13.42 6.72 14.35
C GLU A 93 12.42 7.37 15.32
N THR A 94 12.19 8.68 15.18
CA THR A 94 11.19 9.44 15.94
C THR A 94 9.79 9.23 15.36
N ALA A 95 9.67 9.29 14.03
CA ALA A 95 8.43 9.05 13.31
C ALA A 95 8.39 7.60 12.80
N LYS A 96 7.90 6.68 13.64
CA LYS A 96 7.82 5.25 13.29
C LYS A 96 6.82 5.05 12.15
N LEU A 97 7.33 4.69 10.97
CA LEU A 97 6.51 4.34 9.81
C LEU A 97 5.57 3.16 10.12
N GLN A 98 4.31 3.33 9.78
CA GLN A 98 3.28 2.28 9.77
C GLN A 98 3.10 1.76 8.34
N ALA A 99 2.20 0.81 8.15
CA ALA A 99 1.69 0.53 6.81
C ALA A 99 1.04 1.80 6.27
N PRO A 100 1.26 2.20 5.01
CA PRO A 100 0.68 3.42 4.47
C PRO A 100 -0.85 3.43 4.46
N VAL A 101 -1.48 2.25 4.42
CA VAL A 101 -2.92 2.07 4.67
C VAL A 101 -3.06 1.01 5.77
N PRO A 102 -3.03 1.39 7.07
CA PRO A 102 -2.98 0.42 8.17
C PRO A 102 -4.18 -0.52 8.27
N SER A 103 -5.35 -0.09 7.81
CA SER A 103 -6.60 -0.85 7.93
C SER A 103 -7.43 -0.71 6.66
N PRO A 104 -6.98 -1.28 5.52
CA PRO A 104 -7.69 -1.14 4.27
C PRO A 104 -9.06 -1.83 4.35
N GLY A 105 -10.09 -1.28 3.72
CA GLY A 105 -11.41 -1.94 3.72
C GLY A 105 -11.38 -3.31 3.02
N LYS A 106 -10.50 -3.48 2.02
CA LYS A 106 -10.32 -4.70 1.24
C LYS A 106 -8.87 -4.83 0.79
N LEU A 107 -8.36 -6.06 0.76
CA LEU A 107 -7.06 -6.41 0.18
C LEU A 107 -7.26 -7.56 -0.81
N TYR A 108 -7.39 -7.20 -2.09
CA TYR A 108 -7.51 -8.16 -3.18
C TYR A 108 -6.14 -8.45 -3.79
N CYS A 109 -5.84 -9.73 -3.93
CA CYS A 109 -4.63 -10.24 -4.55
C CYS A 109 -5.00 -10.87 -5.89
N VAL A 110 -4.18 -10.64 -6.91
CA VAL A 110 -4.38 -11.22 -8.24
C VAL A 110 -3.44 -12.40 -8.39
N ALA A 111 -3.99 -13.60 -8.54
CA ALA A 111 -3.19 -14.81 -8.71
C ALA A 111 -2.56 -14.85 -10.10
N VAL A 112 -1.26 -15.16 -10.16
CA VAL A 112 -0.54 -15.54 -11.39
C VAL A 112 -0.67 -14.51 -12.53
N ASN A 113 -0.52 -13.23 -12.22
CA ASN A 113 -0.59 -12.12 -13.18
C ASN A 113 0.75 -11.75 -13.85
N PHE A 114 1.86 -12.32 -13.39
CA PHE A 114 3.18 -12.17 -14.03
C PHE A 114 3.59 -13.46 -14.74
N TYR A 115 3.79 -13.38 -16.06
CA TYR A 115 4.26 -14.52 -16.85
C TYR A 115 5.60 -15.06 -16.35
N ASP A 116 6.46 -14.18 -15.84
CA ASP A 116 7.76 -14.59 -15.30
C ASP A 116 7.61 -15.49 -14.08
N HIS A 117 6.70 -15.15 -13.16
CA HIS A 117 6.38 -15.96 -11.99
C HIS A 117 5.69 -17.26 -12.40
N ALA A 118 4.70 -17.19 -13.32
CA ALA A 118 3.99 -18.37 -13.82
C ALA A 118 4.92 -19.44 -14.43
N THR A 119 6.08 -19.02 -14.93
CA THR A 119 7.04 -19.86 -15.64
C THR A 119 8.36 -20.04 -14.90
N GLU A 120 8.47 -19.59 -13.65
CA GLU A 120 9.73 -19.56 -12.88
C GLU A 120 10.35 -20.96 -12.67
N ARG A 121 9.52 -22.01 -12.68
CA ARG A 121 9.96 -23.40 -12.52
C ARG A 121 10.51 -24.01 -13.81
N ILE A 122 10.32 -23.36 -14.95
CA ILE A 122 10.79 -23.82 -16.26
C ILE A 122 12.22 -23.31 -16.47
N LYS A 123 13.19 -24.20 -16.27
CA LYS A 123 14.62 -23.86 -16.37
C LYS A 123 15.12 -23.71 -17.80
N ASP A 124 14.50 -24.40 -18.75
CA ASP A 124 14.88 -24.34 -20.16
C ASP A 124 14.34 -23.05 -20.81
N PRO A 125 15.19 -22.16 -21.37
CA PRO A 125 14.76 -20.88 -21.91
C PRO A 125 13.76 -21.00 -23.06
N GLU A 126 13.91 -21.97 -23.95
CA GLU A 126 12.99 -22.15 -25.09
C GLU A 126 11.61 -22.65 -24.64
N ALA A 127 11.58 -23.64 -23.74
CA ALA A 127 10.35 -24.12 -23.14
C ALA A 127 9.65 -23.01 -22.32
N ARG A 128 10.43 -22.19 -21.60
CA ARG A 128 9.91 -21.05 -20.84
C ARG A 128 9.26 -20.04 -21.79
N GLN A 129 9.94 -19.68 -22.87
CA GLN A 129 9.40 -18.75 -23.86
C GLN A 129 8.14 -19.29 -24.55
N LYS A 130 8.13 -20.58 -24.94
CA LYS A 130 6.94 -21.24 -25.50
C LYS A 130 5.75 -21.18 -24.54
N GLU A 131 5.98 -21.38 -23.25
CA GLU A 131 4.91 -21.27 -22.25
C GLU A 131 4.42 -19.84 -22.07
N ILE A 132 5.31 -18.84 -22.05
CA ILE A 132 4.94 -17.42 -22.04
C ILE A 132 4.06 -17.09 -23.25
N ASP A 133 4.43 -17.54 -24.44
CA ASP A 133 3.66 -17.30 -25.68
C ASP A 133 2.29 -17.99 -25.63
N ARG A 134 2.23 -19.22 -25.09
CA ARG A 134 0.97 -19.92 -24.82
C ARG A 134 0.09 -19.11 -23.87
N LEU A 135 0.63 -18.65 -22.73
CA LEU A 135 -0.12 -17.87 -21.74
C LEU A 135 -0.62 -16.54 -22.30
N LYS A 136 0.16 -15.85 -23.15
CA LYS A 136 -0.27 -14.64 -23.88
C LYS A 136 -1.39 -14.90 -24.87
N SER A 137 -1.47 -16.10 -25.43
CA SER A 137 -2.56 -16.49 -26.33
C SER A 137 -3.89 -16.76 -25.61
N LEU A 138 -3.84 -16.99 -24.30
CA LEU A 138 -5.03 -17.14 -23.48
C LEU A 138 -5.68 -15.75 -23.30
N LYS A 139 -6.94 -15.61 -23.71
CA LYS A 139 -7.75 -14.42 -23.40
C LYS A 139 -8.15 -14.44 -21.94
N LEU A 140 -7.24 -14.00 -21.07
CA LEU A 140 -7.48 -13.88 -19.63
C LEU A 140 -8.16 -12.53 -19.35
N ASP A 141 -9.43 -12.40 -19.77
CA ASP A 141 -10.21 -11.16 -19.61
C ASP A 141 -10.70 -10.95 -18.17
N VAL A 142 -10.65 -12.00 -17.34
CA VAL A 142 -11.05 -11.97 -15.94
C VAL A 142 -9.87 -12.44 -15.08
N PRO A 143 -9.31 -11.60 -14.20
CA PRO A 143 -8.24 -12.01 -13.30
C PRO A 143 -8.75 -13.02 -12.27
N ASP A 144 -7.92 -14.00 -11.93
CA ASP A 144 -8.16 -14.85 -10.76
C ASP A 144 -7.78 -14.06 -9.50
N VAL A 145 -8.72 -13.93 -8.57
CA VAL A 145 -8.60 -13.03 -7.42
C VAL A 145 -8.94 -13.76 -6.15
N PHE A 146 -8.10 -13.61 -5.14
CA PHE A 146 -8.38 -14.00 -3.77
C PHE A 146 -8.28 -12.80 -2.83
N GLN A 147 -8.83 -12.94 -1.64
CA GLN A 147 -8.81 -11.88 -0.64
C GLN A 147 -7.95 -12.29 0.55
N LYS A 148 -7.10 -11.36 0.99
CA LYS A 148 -6.44 -11.41 2.29
C LYS A 148 -7.28 -10.63 3.32
N PRO A 149 -7.48 -11.16 4.54
CA PRO A 149 -8.12 -10.40 5.61
C PRO A 149 -7.40 -9.07 5.84
N PRO A 150 -8.07 -7.91 5.99
CA PRO A 150 -7.34 -6.66 6.23
C PRO A 150 -6.52 -6.61 7.52
N GLY A 151 -6.93 -7.35 8.55
CA GLY A 151 -6.30 -7.32 9.88
C GLY A 151 -4.88 -7.89 9.96
N LEU A 152 -4.37 -8.53 8.89
CA LEU A 152 -2.98 -9.00 8.82
C LEU A 152 -1.99 -7.94 8.33
N VAL A 153 -2.48 -6.76 7.91
CA VAL A 153 -1.62 -5.68 7.41
C VAL A 153 -0.78 -5.14 8.56
N VAL A 154 0.53 -5.06 8.34
CA VAL A 154 1.50 -4.51 9.29
C VAL A 154 2.50 -3.60 8.59
N GLY A 155 3.18 -2.75 9.35
CA GLY A 155 4.13 -1.80 8.81
C GLY A 155 5.39 -2.44 8.21
N PRO A 156 6.17 -1.65 7.45
CA PRO A 156 7.32 -2.14 6.68
C PRO A 156 8.48 -2.68 7.55
N ARG A 157 8.47 -2.36 8.85
CA ARG A 157 9.48 -2.81 9.83
C ARG A 157 8.88 -3.59 11.00
N ASP A 158 7.58 -3.90 10.93
CA ASP A 158 6.94 -4.70 11.96
C ASP A 158 7.31 -6.19 11.78
N PRO A 159 7.36 -6.97 12.87
CA PRO A 159 7.81 -8.35 12.81
C PRO A 159 6.79 -9.24 12.11
N LEU A 160 7.28 -10.19 11.30
CA LEU A 160 6.49 -11.30 10.79
C LEU A 160 6.31 -12.39 11.86
N ILE A 161 5.18 -13.07 11.84
CA ILE A 161 4.88 -14.19 12.74
C ILE A 161 4.93 -15.50 11.94
N LYS A 162 5.94 -16.35 12.20
CA LYS A 162 5.89 -17.75 11.74
C LYS A 162 4.92 -18.51 12.63
N VAL A 163 3.70 -18.74 12.14
CA VAL A 163 2.70 -19.53 12.87
C VAL A 163 3.12 -21.00 12.95
N LYS A 164 2.79 -21.67 14.05
CA LYS A 164 3.13 -23.10 14.28
C LYS A 164 2.52 -24.06 13.25
N ALA A 165 1.49 -23.61 12.53
CA ALA A 165 0.78 -24.42 11.56
C ALA A 165 1.59 -24.66 10.27
N THR A 166 2.67 -23.92 10.01
CA THR A 166 3.43 -23.99 8.74
C THR A 166 4.91 -24.27 8.98
N GLU A 167 5.45 -25.21 8.21
CA GLU A 167 6.90 -25.39 8.05
C GLU A 167 7.42 -24.81 6.74
N LYS A 168 6.53 -24.48 5.80
CA LYS A 168 6.86 -23.90 4.50
C LYS A 168 6.35 -22.47 4.37
N MET A 169 6.81 -21.60 5.28
CA MET A 169 6.57 -20.16 5.19
C MET A 169 7.45 -19.56 4.10
N ASP A 170 6.85 -18.74 3.24
CA ASP A 170 7.47 -18.16 2.06
C ASP A 170 6.89 -16.75 1.81
N TYR A 171 7.50 -15.97 0.92
CA TYR A 171 7.07 -14.62 0.62
C TYR A 171 7.13 -14.30 -0.87
N GLU A 172 6.22 -13.43 -1.31
CA GLU A 172 6.17 -12.88 -2.66
C GLU A 172 6.25 -11.36 -2.56
N CYS A 173 7.09 -10.74 -3.38
CA CYS A 173 7.19 -9.28 -3.44
C CYS A 173 6.18 -8.78 -4.47
N GLU A 174 5.24 -7.95 -4.04
CA GLU A 174 4.12 -7.53 -4.85
C GLU A 174 4.06 -6.00 -4.98
N LEU A 175 3.66 -5.55 -6.17
CA LEU A 175 3.23 -4.17 -6.39
C LEU A 175 1.72 -4.07 -6.12
N ALA A 176 1.34 -3.25 -5.15
CA ALA A 176 -0.04 -2.98 -4.83
C ALA A 176 -0.51 -1.66 -5.43
N VAL A 177 -1.71 -1.68 -6.00
CA VAL A 177 -2.42 -0.49 -6.49
C VAL A 177 -3.36 0.02 -5.40
N VAL A 178 -3.22 1.28 -5.03
CA VAL A 178 -4.10 1.93 -4.05
C VAL A 178 -5.22 2.66 -4.80
N ILE A 179 -6.47 2.23 -4.57
CA ILE A 179 -7.65 2.86 -5.14
C ILE A 179 -8.03 4.07 -4.28
N GLY A 180 -8.13 5.25 -4.91
CA GLY A 180 -8.41 6.52 -4.23
C GLY A 180 -9.79 7.09 -4.49
N LYS A 181 -10.58 6.49 -5.39
CA LYS A 181 -11.91 6.99 -5.75
C LYS A 181 -12.92 5.86 -5.75
N GLU A 182 -14.09 6.14 -5.21
CA GLU A 182 -15.24 5.25 -5.35
C GLU A 182 -15.74 5.23 -6.79
N GLY A 183 -16.20 4.06 -7.25
CA GLY A 183 -16.79 3.95 -8.57
C GLY A 183 -17.45 2.59 -8.79
N LYS A 184 -18.31 2.52 -9.81
CA LYS A 184 -19.00 1.30 -10.23
C LYS A 184 -19.08 1.27 -11.75
N TYR A 185 -18.87 0.10 -12.35
CA TYR A 185 -18.86 -0.08 -13.81
C TYR A 185 -17.90 0.89 -14.52
N ILE A 186 -16.69 1.04 -13.96
CA ILE A 186 -15.67 1.96 -14.48
C ILE A 186 -15.18 1.43 -15.84
N PRO A 187 -15.29 2.21 -16.93
CA PRO A 187 -14.72 1.83 -18.22
C PRO A 187 -13.21 1.67 -18.13
N LYS A 188 -12.63 0.71 -18.87
CA LYS A 188 -11.20 0.38 -18.84
C LYS A 188 -10.32 1.61 -19.06
N GLU A 189 -10.68 2.45 -20.01
CA GLU A 189 -9.97 3.68 -20.37
C GLU A 189 -9.96 4.74 -19.26
N LYS A 190 -10.85 4.62 -18.26
CA LYS A 190 -10.89 5.52 -17.10
C LYS A 190 -10.24 4.92 -15.85
N ALA A 191 -9.82 3.65 -15.87
CA ALA A 191 -9.35 2.93 -14.68
C ALA A 191 -8.21 3.66 -13.94
N TYR A 192 -7.22 4.19 -14.66
CA TYR A 192 -6.08 4.91 -14.07
C TYR A 192 -6.49 6.17 -13.29
N ASN A 193 -7.61 6.81 -13.64
CA ASN A 193 -8.10 8.00 -12.94
C ASN A 193 -8.60 7.71 -11.51
N TYR A 194 -8.76 6.44 -11.15
CA TYR A 194 -9.19 5.96 -9.84
C TYR A 194 -8.02 5.51 -8.96
N ILE A 195 -6.81 5.47 -9.49
CA ILE A 195 -5.60 5.06 -8.77
C ILE A 195 -5.05 6.28 -8.02
N ALA A 196 -5.00 6.20 -6.68
CA ALA A 196 -4.32 7.20 -5.86
C ALA A 196 -2.80 7.05 -5.96
N GLY A 197 -2.32 5.82 -6.06
CA GLY A 197 -0.90 5.54 -6.15
C GLY A 197 -0.60 4.06 -6.00
N TYR A 198 0.66 3.78 -5.71
CA TYR A 198 1.21 2.45 -5.66
C TYR A 198 2.05 2.28 -4.39
N THR A 199 2.05 1.07 -3.82
CA THR A 199 2.88 0.71 -2.67
C THR A 199 3.41 -0.71 -2.85
N ILE A 200 4.38 -1.10 -2.03
CA ILE A 200 4.85 -2.49 -1.99
C ILE A 200 4.04 -3.24 -0.93
N VAL A 201 3.71 -4.49 -1.23
CA VAL A 201 3.16 -5.46 -0.26
C VAL A 201 4.01 -6.72 -0.34
N ILE A 202 4.27 -7.34 0.81
CA ILE A 202 4.85 -8.67 0.87
C ILE A 202 3.72 -9.67 1.10
N ASP A 203 3.42 -10.50 0.10
CA ASP A 203 2.39 -11.54 0.21
C ASP A 203 2.96 -12.82 0.84
N VAL A 204 2.91 -12.85 2.17
CA VAL A 204 3.43 -13.98 2.96
C VAL A 204 2.48 -15.16 2.86
N SER A 205 3.06 -16.33 2.63
CA SER A 205 2.37 -17.57 2.30
C SER A 205 2.84 -18.74 3.14
N ALA A 206 1.90 -19.54 3.63
CA ALA A 206 2.14 -20.88 4.17
C ALA A 206 1.86 -21.91 3.07
N ARG A 207 2.91 -22.33 2.37
CA ARG A 207 2.81 -23.14 1.15
C ARG A 207 2.30 -24.56 1.42
N ASP A 208 2.45 -25.05 2.64
CA ASP A 208 1.87 -26.33 3.08
C ASP A 208 0.40 -26.17 3.53
N GLN A 209 -0.05 -24.99 3.94
CA GLN A 209 -1.41 -24.81 4.42
C GLN A 209 -2.45 -24.53 3.32
N GLY A 210 -2.03 -23.98 2.17
CA GLY A 210 -2.93 -23.61 1.08
C GLY A 210 -3.50 -24.78 0.28
N PHE A 211 -2.86 -25.96 0.32
CA PHE A 211 -3.30 -27.15 -0.39
C PHE A 211 -3.94 -28.15 0.60
N PRO A 212 -4.97 -28.93 0.20
CA PRO A 212 -5.52 -30.00 1.03
C PRO A 212 -4.42 -31.00 1.40
N GLN A 213 -4.11 -31.13 2.69
CA GLN A 213 -2.97 -31.94 3.15
C GLN A 213 -3.29 -33.44 3.20
N ASP A 214 -4.49 -33.87 3.63
CA ASP A 214 -4.73 -35.30 3.92
C ASP A 214 -6.19 -35.80 3.77
N VAL A 215 -7.03 -35.10 2.99
CA VAL A 215 -8.43 -35.51 2.80
C VAL A 215 -8.70 -36.08 1.40
N ASP A 216 -8.97 -37.40 1.31
CA ASP A 216 -9.58 -38.03 0.12
C ASP A 216 -11.10 -37.79 0.06
N PHE A 217 -11.53 -36.56 0.40
CA PHE A 217 -12.82 -36.10 -0.08
C PHE A 217 -12.60 -35.70 -1.54
N ARG A 218 -12.96 -36.60 -2.47
CA ARG A 218 -12.92 -36.41 -3.94
C ARG A 218 -13.69 -35.17 -4.45
N ILE A 219 -14.23 -34.35 -3.54
CA ILE A 219 -14.94 -33.10 -3.79
C ILE A 219 -13.97 -31.89 -3.79
N PHE A 220 -12.85 -31.95 -3.07
CA PHE A 220 -11.92 -30.81 -2.89
C PHE A 220 -10.53 -30.99 -3.53
N LYS A 221 -10.33 -32.04 -4.33
CA LYS A 221 -9.10 -32.24 -5.11
C LYS A 221 -9.06 -31.24 -6.28
N GLY A 222 -8.82 -29.96 -5.96
CA GLY A 222 -8.72 -28.90 -6.97
C GLY A 222 -8.72 -27.48 -6.38
N ASP A 223 -9.34 -27.27 -5.23
CA ASP A 223 -9.54 -25.91 -4.70
C ASP A 223 -8.42 -25.53 -3.72
N ILE A 224 -7.63 -24.52 -4.09
CA ILE A 224 -6.63 -23.90 -3.22
C ILE A 224 -7.37 -23.14 -2.11
N ASN A 225 -7.09 -23.46 -0.85
CA ASN A 225 -7.60 -22.70 0.28
C ASN A 225 -6.70 -21.49 0.53
N TRP A 226 -6.93 -20.44 -0.24
CA TRP A 226 -6.20 -19.17 -0.13
C TRP A 226 -6.25 -18.58 1.28
N THR A 227 -7.40 -18.65 1.96
CA THR A 227 -7.54 -18.11 3.31
C THR A 227 -6.57 -18.76 4.29
N LYS A 228 -6.45 -20.09 4.29
CA LYS A 228 -5.54 -20.81 5.19
C LYS A 228 -4.07 -20.60 4.81
N GLY A 229 -3.77 -20.53 3.52
CA GLY A 229 -2.41 -20.34 3.01
C GLY A 229 -1.90 -18.89 3.07
N LYS A 230 -2.78 -17.89 3.06
CA LYS A 230 -2.41 -16.46 2.91
C LYS A 230 -2.92 -15.56 4.04
N GLY A 231 -3.79 -16.05 4.93
CA GLY A 231 -4.49 -15.26 5.94
C GLY A 231 -3.92 -15.33 7.35
N MET A 232 -2.64 -15.65 7.53
CA MET A 232 -2.00 -15.69 8.85
C MET A 232 -1.78 -14.27 9.41
N ASP A 233 -1.62 -14.17 10.72
CA ASP A 233 -1.29 -12.89 11.39
C ASP A 233 0.02 -12.31 10.82
N ASN A 234 0.02 -10.98 10.63
CA ASN A 234 1.13 -10.22 10.07
C ASN A 234 1.59 -10.66 8.67
N ALA A 235 0.76 -11.39 7.91
CA ALA A 235 1.13 -11.93 6.60
C ALA A 235 1.03 -10.93 5.42
N GLY A 236 0.93 -9.62 5.71
CA GLY A 236 0.89 -8.57 4.69
C GLY A 236 1.61 -7.30 5.11
N PRO A 237 2.93 -7.35 5.33
CA PRO A 237 3.72 -6.13 5.43
C PRO A 237 3.48 -5.23 4.22
N MET A 238 3.24 -3.95 4.47
CA MET A 238 2.95 -2.96 3.43
C MET A 238 3.81 -1.71 3.63
N GLY A 239 4.31 -1.15 2.53
CA GLY A 239 4.97 0.16 2.53
C GLY A 239 6.38 0.15 1.93
N PRO A 240 7.21 1.16 2.26
CA PRO A 240 7.05 2.11 3.36
C PRO A 240 6.11 3.30 3.07
N CYS A 241 5.71 3.51 1.82
CA CYS A 241 4.94 4.68 1.40
C CYS A 241 4.01 4.37 0.21
N ILE A 242 2.97 5.17 0.03
CA ILE A 242 2.26 5.27 -1.25
C ILE A 242 3.00 6.28 -2.12
N VAL A 243 3.49 5.83 -3.28
CA VAL A 243 3.94 6.74 -4.34
C VAL A 243 2.71 7.14 -5.14
N THR A 244 2.37 8.44 -5.13
CA THR A 244 1.17 8.93 -5.81
C THR A 244 1.24 8.71 -7.32
N SER A 245 0.08 8.51 -7.95
CA SER A 245 0.01 8.11 -9.36
C SER A 245 0.59 9.13 -10.33
N ASP A 246 0.65 10.41 -9.97
CA ASP A 246 1.30 11.47 -10.75
C ASP A 246 2.84 11.36 -10.80
N GLU A 247 3.47 10.65 -9.87
CA GLU A 247 4.92 10.36 -9.90
C GLU A 247 5.28 9.16 -10.77
N ILE A 248 4.33 8.24 -11.00
CA ILE A 248 4.53 7.01 -11.77
C ILE A 248 3.70 7.11 -13.04
N LYS A 249 4.32 7.66 -14.10
CA LYS A 249 3.65 7.86 -15.41
C LYS A 249 3.24 6.56 -16.07
N ASP A 250 4.06 5.52 -15.95
CA ASP A 250 3.78 4.19 -16.46
C ASP A 250 4.27 3.12 -15.45
N PRO A 251 3.37 2.41 -14.75
CA PRO A 251 3.76 1.39 -13.79
C PRO A 251 4.38 0.14 -14.45
N TYR A 252 4.26 -0.03 -15.77
CA TYR A 252 4.92 -1.09 -16.53
C TYR A 252 6.30 -0.69 -17.05
N ASN A 253 6.64 0.59 -16.97
CA ASN A 253 7.95 1.15 -17.33
C ASN A 253 8.30 2.32 -16.37
N PRO A 254 8.52 2.00 -15.08
CA PRO A 254 8.65 2.97 -14.01
C PRO A 254 9.95 3.81 -14.08
#